data_AF-A0A3D3I7X6-F1
#
_entry.id   AF-A0A3D3I7X6-F1
#
_cell.length_a   1.000
_cell.length_b   1.000
_cell.length_c   1.000
_cell.angle_alpha   90.00
_cell.angle_beta   90.00
_cell.angle_gamma   90.00
#
_symmetry.space_group_name_H-M   'P 1'
#
loop_
_entity.id
_entity.type
_entity.pdbx_description
1 polymer ?
#
loop_
_entity_poly.entity_id
_entity_poly.type
_entity_poly.pdbx_seq_one_letter_code
_entity_poly.pdbx_strand_id
1 'polypeptide(L)' 'VKVDTETLAWMSEGLKKDSEKVQKEIYKLAGTEFNIASPKQVGEILFDNLKLVDKPKKTKTG' A
#
# COMPACT_ATOMS: atom_id res chain seq x y z
N VAL A 1 3.44 -28.87 17.79
CA VAL A 1 2.37 -28.03 17.22
C VAL A 1 2.19 -28.43 15.76
N LYS A 2 1.02 -28.97 15.37
CA LYS A 2 0.70 -29.26 13.96
C LYS A 2 0.03 -28.01 13.41
N VAL A 3 0.65 -27.40 12.41
CA VAL A 3 0.13 -26.22 11.72
C VAL A 3 -0.66 -26.73 10.51
N ASP A 4 -1.92 -26.32 10.40
CA ASP A 4 -2.79 -26.66 9.28
C ASP A 4 -2.40 -25.83 8.06
N THR A 5 -1.58 -26.42 7.20
CA THR A 5 -1.02 -25.76 6.01
C THR A 5 -2.08 -25.43 4.97
N GLU A 6 -3.19 -26.16 4.95
CA GLU A 6 -4.25 -25.99 3.96
C GLU A 6 -5.09 -24.75 4.28
N THR A 7 -5.45 -24.59 5.55
CA THR A 7 -6.12 -23.38 6.05
C THR A 7 -5.23 -22.15 5.89
N LEU A 8 -3.93 -22.26 6.17
CA LEU A 8 -2.97 -21.18 5.96
C LEU A 8 -2.82 -20.80 4.50
N ALA A 9 -2.82 -21.76 3.58
CA ALA A 9 -2.77 -21.49 2.15
C ALA A 9 -4.01 -20.72 1.68
N TRP A 10 -5.20 -21.14 2.12
CA TRP A 10 -6.45 -20.43 1.82
C TRP A 10 -6.46 -19.00 2.37
N MET A 11 -6.03 -18.79 3.62
CA MET A 11 -5.94 -17.45 4.20
C MET A 11 -4.91 -16.58 3.47
N SER A 12 -3.77 -17.16 3.09
CA SER A 12 -2.73 -16.49 2.31
C SER A 12 -3.26 -16.04 0.94
N GLU A 13 -4.03 -16.88 0.26
CA GLU A 13 -4.68 -16.53 -1.01
C GLU A 13 -5.72 -15.41 -0.86
N GLY A 14 -6.55 -15.47 0.19
CA GLY A 14 -7.52 -14.41 0.50
C GLY A 14 -6.84 -13.07 0.74
N LEU A 15 -5.84 -13.05 1.64
CA LEU A 15 -5.04 -11.87 1.94
C LEU A 15 -4.32 -11.32 0.70
N LYS A 16 -3.82 -12.20 -0.17
CA LYS A 16 -3.17 -11.79 -1.42
C LYS A 16 -4.16 -11.10 -2.36
N LYS A 17 -5.35 -11.65 -2.56
CA LYS A 17 -6.41 -11.03 -3.37
C LYS A 17 -6.84 -9.68 -2.80
N ASP A 18 -7.02 -9.58 -1.49
CA ASP A 18 -7.39 -8.32 -0.85
C ASP A 18 -6.28 -7.27 -0.99
N SER A 19 -5.02 -7.68 -0.81
CA SER A 19 -3.85 -6.81 -1.03
C SER A 19 -3.79 -6.29 -2.47
N GLU A 20 -3.98 -7.17 -3.47
CA GLU A 20 -4.03 -6.78 -4.89
C GLU A 20 -5.20 -5.83 -5.19
N LYS A 21 -6.36 -6.03 -4.57
CA LYS A 21 -7.52 -5.15 -4.73
C LYS A 21 -7.23 -3.75 -4.18
N VAL A 22 -6.72 -3.67 -2.95
CA VAL A 22 -6.34 -2.40 -2.31
C VAL A 22 -5.23 -1.70 -3.12
N GLN A 23 -4.25 -2.44 -3.60
CA GLN A 23 -3.17 -1.90 -4.45
C GLN A 23 -3.71 -1.27 -5.74
N LYS A 24 -4.66 -1.92 -6.42
CA LYS A 24 -5.32 -1.34 -7.60
C LYS A 24 -6.14 -0.10 -7.27
N GLU A 25 -6.86 -0.10 -6.15
CA GLU A 25 -7.60 1.09 -5.69
C GLU A 25 -6.65 2.25 -5.39
N ILE A 26 -5.50 1.99 -4.74
CA ILE A 26 -4.46 2.99 -4.49
C ILE A 26 -3.95 3.58 -5.81
N TYR A 27 -3.62 2.76 -6.80
CA TYR A 27 -3.15 3.24 -8.10
C TYR A 27 -4.22 4.04 -8.86
N LYS A 28 -5.48 3.63 -8.76
CA LYS A 28 -6.60 4.34 -9.37
C LYS A 28 -6.83 5.71 -8.72
N LEU A 29 -6.74 5.79 -7.39
CA LEU A 29 -6.86 7.04 -6.64
C LEU A 29 -5.66 7.96 -6.88
N ALA A 30 -4.46 7.38 -7.02
CA ALA A 30 -3.23 8.10 -7.31
C ALA A 30 -3.11 8.56 -8.77
N GLY A 31 -3.81 7.90 -9.71
CA GLY A 31 -3.69 8.14 -11.14
C GLY A 31 -2.38 7.63 -11.77
N THR A 32 -1.54 6.94 -10.99
CA THR A 32 -0.27 6.37 -11.45
C THR A 32 0.10 5.13 -10.63
N GLU A 33 0.83 4.21 -11.26
CA GLU A 33 1.43 3.08 -10.57
C GLU A 33 2.72 3.53 -9.88
N PHE A 34 2.91 3.06 -8.65
CA PHE A 34 4.11 3.33 -7.86
C PHE A 34 4.38 2.18 -6.89
N ASN A 35 5.58 2.13 -6.33
CA ASN A 35 5.93 1.12 -5.35
C ASN A 35 5.38 1.50 -3.97
N ILE A 36 4.30 0.83 -3.54
CA ILE A 36 3.66 1.02 -2.22
C ILE A 36 4.62 0.64 -1.07
N ALA A 37 5.58 -0.25 -1.32
CA ALA A 37 6.60 -0.59 -0.32
C ALA A 37 7.67 0.49 -0.17
N SER A 38 7.70 1.52 -1.04
CA SER A 38 8.61 2.65 -0.92
C SER A 38 7.90 3.83 -0.24
N PRO A 39 8.24 4.15 1.03
CA PRO A 39 7.63 5.28 1.75
C PRO A 39 7.83 6.62 1.02
N LYS A 40 8.92 6.75 0.26
CA LYS A 40 9.22 7.95 -0.53
C LYS A 40 8.20 8.15 -1.65
N GLN A 41 7.93 7.11 -2.45
CA GLN A 41 6.96 7.20 -3.55
C GLN A 41 5.53 7.34 -3.04
N VAL A 42 5.17 6.61 -1.98
CA VAL A 42 3.88 6.78 -1.30
C VAL A 42 3.71 8.22 -0.82
N GLY A 43 4.76 8.82 -0.25
CA GLY A 43 4.78 10.22 0.18
C GLY A 43 4.56 11.20 -0.97
N GLU A 44 5.31 11.07 -2.06
CA GLU A 44 5.14 11.92 -3.25
C GLU A 44 3.70 11.85 -3.78
N ILE A 45 3.11 10.66 -3.86
CA ILE A 45 1.71 10.51 -4.33
C ILE A 45 0.69 11.12 -3.35
N LEU A 46 0.83 10.84 -2.05
CA LEU A 46 -0.09 11.35 -1.03
C LEU A 46 -0.01 12.87 -0.86
N PHE A 47 1.19 13.44 -0.96
CA PHE A 47 1.43 14.86 -0.71
C PHE A 47 1.38 15.71 -1.98
N ASP A 48 1.91 15.24 -3.11
CA ASP A 48 1.96 16.01 -4.35
C ASP A 48 0.69 15.84 -5.20
N ASN A 49 0.18 14.61 -5.35
CA ASN A 49 -1.02 14.34 -6.18
C ASN A 49 -2.33 14.49 -5.42
N LEU A 50 -2.45 13.86 -4.24
CA LEU A 50 -3.69 13.90 -3.46
C LEU A 50 -3.85 15.17 -2.62
N LYS A 51 -2.77 15.97 -2.46
CA LYS A 51 -2.75 17.27 -1.74
C LYS A 51 -3.57 17.29 -0.45
N LEU A 52 -3.54 16.19 0.32
CA LEU A 52 -4.36 16.03 1.53
C LEU A 52 -3.91 16.93 2.70
N VAL A 53 -2.77 17.62 2.57
CA VAL A 53 -2.25 18.57 3.55
C VAL A 53 -1.50 19.71 2.86
N ASP A 54 -1.95 20.95 3.06
CA ASP A 54 -1.24 22.18 2.64
C ASP A 54 0.14 22.34 3.31
N LYS A 55 0.38 21.62 4.41
CA LYS A 55 1.65 21.61 5.15
C LYS A 55 2.04 20.18 5.54
N PRO A 56 2.67 19.41 4.63
CA PRO A 56 3.27 18.15 4.99
C PRO A 56 4.38 18.41 6.02
N LYS A 57 4.20 17.96 7.26
CA LYS A 57 5.33 17.85 8.21
C LYS A 57 6.23 16.73 7.70
N LYS A 58 7.22 17.08 6.87
CA LYS A 58 8.31 16.17 6.52
C LYS A 58 9.03 15.80 7.81
N THR A 59 8.93 14.54 8.22
CA THR A 59 9.82 14.01 9.27
C THR A 59 11.24 13.97 8.70
N LYS A 60 12.21 14.50 9.45
CA LYS A 60 13.64 14.42 9.09
C LYS A 60 14.07 12.96 9.19
N THR A 61 14.00 12.23 8.08
CA THR A 61 14.73 10.98 7.91
C THR A 61 15.48 11.11 6.60
N GLY A 62 16.79 11.31 6.73
CA GLY A 62 17.73 11.19 5.63
C GLY A 62 17.84 9.77 5.11
#